data_AF-A0A1G3PD08-F1
#
_entry.id   AF-A0A1G3PD08-F1
#
_cell.length_a   1.000
_cell.length_b   1.000
_cell.length_c   1.000
_cell.angle_alpha   90.00
_cell.angle_beta   90.00
_cell.angle_gamma   90.00
#
_symmetry.space_group_name_H-M   'P 1'
#
loop_
_entity.id
_entity.type
_entity.pdbx_description
1 polymer ?
#
loop_
_entity_poly.entity_id
_entity_poly.type
_entity_poly.pdbx_seq_one_letter_code
_entity_poly.pdbx_strand_id
1 'polypeptide(L)'
;MEYHSYYIVFPEGDAQQIRHPLDIGNIVDMNGNLYEDENRLHPKLIAYRVSGYSKKINFKEIDHYYRLAILNADEVTEELLYRTLEEKNRKEMLNKVYTNLEKKLRNKKWSLWK
;
A
#
# COMPACT_ATOMS: atom_id res chain seq x y z
N MET A 1 18.70 -14.01 18.62
CA MET A 1 17.93 -12.78 18.44
C MET A 1 18.62 -11.98 17.36
N GLU A 2 17.90 -11.70 16.28
CA GLU A 2 18.38 -10.88 15.18
C GLU A 2 17.87 -9.45 15.40
N TYR A 3 18.69 -8.46 15.08
CA TYR A 3 18.39 -7.03 15.18
C TYR A 3 18.14 -6.51 13.79
N HIS A 4 16.94 -5.96 13.57
CA HIS A 4 16.54 -5.44 12.27
C HIS A 4 16.59 -3.91 12.27
N SER A 5 17.27 -3.36 11.28
CA SER A 5 17.30 -1.92 11.00
C SER A 5 16.70 -1.69 9.61
N TYR A 6 15.91 -0.62 9.45
CA TYR A 6 15.24 -0.31 8.20
C TYR A 6 15.68 1.06 7.71
N TYR A 7 16.04 1.16 6.44
CA TYR A 7 16.55 2.38 5.83
C TYR A 7 15.85 2.62 4.50
N ILE A 8 15.41 3.85 4.27
CA ILE A 8 15.09 4.34 2.92
C ILE A 8 16.34 4.96 2.31
N VAL A 9 16.53 4.75 1.02
CA VAL A 9 17.64 5.29 0.24
C VAL A 9 17.05 6.18 -0.85
N PHE A 10 17.29 7.48 -0.74
CA PHE A 10 16.81 8.47 -1.69
C PHE A 10 17.53 8.35 -3.05
N PRO A 11 16.95 8.89 -4.14
CA PRO A 11 17.56 8.85 -5.47
C PRO A 11 19.00 9.40 -5.53
N GLU A 12 19.31 10.40 -4.72
CA GLU A 12 20.62 11.03 -4.55
C GLU A 12 21.65 10.14 -3.81
N GLY A 13 21.20 9.05 -3.19
CA GLY A 13 22.05 8.07 -2.50
C GLY A 13 22.07 8.24 -0.97
N ASP A 14 21.49 9.32 -0.45
CA ASP A 14 21.36 9.52 0.99
C ASP A 14 20.44 8.47 1.61
N ALA A 15 20.79 8.02 2.81
CA ALA A 15 20.03 7.00 3.54
C ALA A 15 19.49 7.55 4.85
N GLN A 16 18.23 7.22 5.15
CA GLN A 16 17.56 7.60 6.39
C GLN A 16 16.95 6.37 7.05
N GLN A 17 17.14 6.23 8.36
CA GLN A 17 16.53 5.15 9.12
C GLN A 17 15.03 5.39 9.33
N ILE A 18 14.23 4.33 9.19
CA ILE A 18 12.80 4.31 9.44
C ILE A 18 12.45 3.24 10.48
N ARG A 19 11.24 3.32 11.05
CA ARG A 19 10.84 2.48 12.19
C ARG A 19 10.20 1.15 11.78
N HIS A 20 9.76 1.03 10.54
CA HIS A 20 8.98 -0.10 10.07
C HIS A 20 9.50 -0.57 8.71
N PRO A 21 9.25 -1.85 8.35
CA PRO A 21 9.53 -2.32 7.01
C PRO A 21 8.64 -1.63 5.97
N LEU A 22 9.08 -1.71 4.72
CA LEU A 22 8.32 -1.32 3.54
C LEU A 22 8.33 -2.47 2.52
N ASP A 23 7.37 -2.46 1.62
CA ASP A 23 7.30 -3.37 0.48
C ASP A 23 7.58 -2.66 -0.84
N ILE A 24 8.03 -3.43 -1.83
CA ILE A 24 8.21 -2.92 -3.20
C ILE A 24 6.86 -2.42 -3.72
N GLY A 25 6.86 -1.23 -4.34
CA GLY A 25 5.67 -0.58 -4.86
C GLY A 25 4.94 0.30 -3.83
N ASN A 26 5.28 0.22 -2.54
CA ASN A 26 4.74 1.16 -1.55
C ASN A 26 5.08 2.60 -1.94
N ILE A 27 4.12 3.51 -1.69
CA ILE A 27 4.29 4.95 -1.92
C ILE A 27 4.34 5.64 -0.57
N VAL A 28 5.42 6.37 -0.33
CA VAL A 28 5.79 6.92 0.98
C VAL A 28 6.16 8.39 0.90
N ASP A 29 6.06 9.07 2.04
CA ASP A 29 6.63 10.41 2.23
C ASP A 29 8.15 10.33 2.51
N MET A 30 8.78 11.49 2.71
CA MET A 30 10.22 11.60 3.03
C MET A 30 10.64 10.93 4.34
N ASN A 31 9.69 10.59 5.21
CA ASN A 31 9.95 9.91 6.48
C ASN A 31 9.69 8.40 6.40
N GLY A 32 9.33 7.90 5.22
CA GLY A 32 8.95 6.52 5.01
C GLY A 32 7.53 6.19 5.43
N ASN A 33 6.69 7.17 5.78
CA ASN A 33 5.29 6.90 6.11
C ASN A 33 4.50 6.59 4.85
N LEU A 34 3.67 5.55 4.90
CA LEU A 34 2.82 5.14 3.78
C LEU A 34 1.72 6.17 3.50
N TYR A 35 1.51 6.44 2.21
CA TYR A 35 0.30 7.07 1.72
C TYR A 35 -0.79 5.99 1.54
N GLU A 36 -1.41 5.57 2.64
CA GLU A 36 -2.49 4.55 2.60
C GLU A 36 -3.82 5.11 2.10
N ASP A 37 -4.08 6.39 2.39
CA ASP A 37 -5.34 7.08 2.03
C ASP A 37 -5.13 7.93 0.77
N GLU A 38 -6.06 7.80 -0.20
CA GLU A 38 -6.14 8.61 -1.42
C GLU A 38 -6.15 10.11 -1.09
N ASN A 39 -6.69 10.51 0.06
CA ASN A 39 -6.76 11.91 0.47
C ASN A 39 -5.41 12.50 0.91
N ARG A 40 -4.42 11.65 1.21
CA ARG A 40 -3.09 12.10 1.68
C ARG A 40 -2.08 12.18 0.54
N LEU A 41 -2.22 11.32 -0.48
CA LEU A 41 -1.38 11.37 -1.68
C LEU A 41 -1.91 12.48 -2.62
N HIS A 42 -1.05 13.41 -3.03
CA HIS A 42 -1.46 14.52 -3.89
C HIS A 42 -0.34 14.88 -4.89
N PRO A 43 -0.65 15.21 -6.16
CA PRO A 43 0.34 15.58 -7.19
C PRO A 43 1.21 16.82 -6.90
N LYS A 44 0.95 17.51 -5.78
CA LYS A 44 1.68 18.71 -5.34
C LYS A 44 2.61 18.41 -4.16
N LEU A 45 2.59 17.18 -3.66
CA LEU A 45 3.45 16.72 -2.59
C LEU A 45 4.56 15.85 -3.19
N ILE A 46 5.71 15.86 -2.52
CA ILE A 46 6.80 14.97 -2.86
C ILE A 46 6.43 13.58 -2.34
N ALA A 47 6.28 12.63 -3.25
CA ALA A 47 6.01 11.24 -2.96
C ALA A 47 7.09 10.37 -3.59
N TYR A 48 7.42 9.28 -2.90
CA TYR A 48 8.41 8.32 -3.36
C TYR A 48 7.78 6.95 -3.48
N ARG A 49 8.11 6.22 -4.54
CA ARG A 49 7.78 4.79 -4.68
C ARG A 49 8.99 3.95 -4.33
N VAL A 50 8.79 2.91 -3.53
CA VAL A 50 9.82 1.90 -3.27
C VAL A 50 10.06 1.11 -4.56
N SER A 51 11.19 1.35 -5.20
CA SER A 51 11.56 0.77 -6.50
C SER A 51 12.51 -0.43 -6.37
N GLY A 52 13.16 -0.58 -5.22
CA GLY A 52 14.09 -1.66 -4.99
C GLY A 52 14.27 -1.99 -3.52
N TYR A 53 14.84 -3.17 -3.29
CA TYR A 53 15.10 -3.68 -1.96
C TYR A 53 16.44 -4.42 -1.95
N SER A 54 17.22 -4.20 -0.90
CA SER A 54 18.43 -4.97 -0.62
C SER A 54 18.58 -5.14 0.89
N LYS A 55 19.31 -6.16 1.30
CA LYS A 55 19.61 -6.39 2.71
C LYS A 55 21.09 -6.67 2.91
N LYS A 56 21.65 -6.19 4.02
CA LYS A 56 23.00 -6.50 4.46
C LYS A 56 22.90 -7.28 5.76
N ILE A 57 23.54 -8.43 5.81
CA ILE A 57 23.52 -9.31 6.98
C ILE A 57 24.93 -9.30 7.56
N ASN A 58 25.06 -8.78 8.78
CA ASN A 58 26.30 -8.76 9.54
C ASN A 58 25.99 -9.34 10.93
N PHE A 59 26.54 -10.50 11.27
CA PHE A 59 26.42 -11.15 12.59
C PHE A 59 25.24 -10.71 13.48
N LYS A 60 24.08 -11.36 13.33
CA LYS A 60 22.82 -11.06 14.04
C LYS A 60 22.21 -9.68 13.75
N GLU A 61 22.83 -8.81 12.97
CA GLU A 61 22.27 -7.56 12.49
C GLU A 61 21.85 -7.70 11.02
N ILE A 62 20.63 -7.27 10.72
CA ILE A 62 20.03 -7.29 9.40
C ILE A 62 19.59 -5.87 9.07
N ASP A 63 20.35 -5.23 8.19
CA ASP A 63 19.99 -3.91 7.66
C ASP A 63 19.20 -4.08 6.38
N HIS A 64 18.00 -3.52 6.34
CA HIS A 64 17.11 -3.49 5.19
C HIS A 64 17.21 -2.12 4.51
N TYR A 65 17.49 -2.10 3.21
CA TYR A 65 17.62 -0.88 2.41
C TYR A 65 16.57 -0.86 1.30
N TYR A 66 15.67 0.11 1.37
CA TYR A 66 14.60 0.35 0.42
C TYR A 66 14.96 1.50 -0.49
N ARG A 67 15.20 1.22 -1.77
CA ARG A 67 15.52 2.26 -2.76
C ARG A 67 14.24 2.98 -3.17
N LEU A 68 14.30 4.31 -3.14
CA LEU A 68 13.19 5.17 -3.51
C LEU A 68 13.39 5.71 -4.93
N ALA A 69 12.28 5.81 -5.66
CA ALA A 69 12.16 6.59 -6.88
C ALA A 69 11.17 7.72 -6.62
N ILE A 70 11.53 8.95 -6.98
CA ILE A 70 10.61 10.09 -6.89
C ILE A 70 9.47 9.91 -7.89
N LEU A 71 8.25 10.18 -7.47
CA LEU A 71 7.09 10.21 -8.36
C LEU A 71 6.86 11.64 -8.85
N ASN A 72 6.63 11.78 -10.15
CA ASN A 72 6.17 13.04 -10.73
C ASN A 72 4.64 13.19 -10.57
N ALA A 73 4.12 14.38 -10.90
CA ALA A 73 2.70 14.71 -10.73
C ALA A 73 1.77 13.80 -11.55
N ASP A 74 2.17 13.41 -12.76
CA ASP A 74 1.38 12.54 -13.63
C ASP A 74 1.32 11.12 -13.05
N GLU A 75 2.45 10.58 -12.61
CA GLU A 75 2.53 9.26 -11.97
C GLU A 75 1.70 9.19 -10.68
N VAL A 76 1.69 10.26 -9.87
CA VAL A 76 0.82 10.36 -8.69
C VAL A 76 -0.65 10.38 -9.10
N THR A 77 -0.99 11.07 -10.18
CA THR A 77 -2.38 11.16 -10.67
C THR A 77 -2.86 9.82 -11.20
N GLU A 78 -2.03 9.10 -11.95
CA GLU A 78 -2.30 7.74 -12.43
C GLU A 78 -2.52 6.77 -11.28
N GLU A 79 -1.68 6.83 -10.26
CA GLU A 79 -1.81 5.99 -9.07
C GLU A 79 -3.13 6.25 -8.34
N LEU A 80 -3.49 7.52 -8.13
CA LEU A 80 -4.76 7.89 -7.50
C LEU A 80 -5.95 7.36 -8.31
N LEU A 81 -5.92 7.52 -9.63
CA LEU A 81 -6.95 6.97 -10.52
C LEU A 81 -7.07 5.45 -10.39
N TYR A 82 -5.94 4.75 -10.36
CA TYR A 82 -5.91 3.29 -10.20
C TYR A 82 -6.57 2.86 -8.87
N ARG A 83 -6.20 3.50 -7.76
CA ARG A 83 -6.76 3.22 -6.43
C ARG A 83 -8.28 3.44 -6.38
N THR A 84 -8.75 4.56 -6.91
CA THR A 84 -10.19 4.88 -6.95
C THR A 84 -10.97 3.85 -7.77
N LEU A 85 -10.41 3.40 -8.90
CA LEU A 85 -11.03 2.35 -9.73
C LEU A 85 -11.09 1.00 -9.00
N GLU A 86 -10.00 0.62 -8.32
CA GLU A 86 -9.94 -0.61 -7.52
C GLU A 86 -10.97 -0.59 -6.39
N GLU A 87 -11.09 0.54 -5.68
CA GLU A 87 -12.10 0.71 -4.64
C GLU A 87 -13.52 0.56 -5.16
N LYS A 88 -13.82 1.18 -6.30
CA LYS A 88 -15.14 1.10 -6.94
C LYS A 88 -15.46 -0.35 -7.31
N ASN A 89 -14.53 -1.04 -7.96
CA ASN A 89 -14.69 -2.44 -8.35
C ASN A 89 -14.92 -3.34 -7.14
N ARG A 90 -14.16 -3.12 -6.05
CA ARG A 90 -14.33 -3.83 -4.78
C ARG A 90 -15.73 -3.59 -4.18
N LYS A 91 -16.20 -2.33 -4.14
CA LYS A 91 -17.54 -1.98 -3.65
C LYS A 91 -18.65 -2.65 -4.48
N GLU A 92 -18.52 -2.66 -5.81
CA GLU A 92 -19.47 -3.35 -6.69
C GLU A 92 -19.51 -4.86 -6.45
N MET A 93 -18.34 -5.51 -6.29
CA MET A 93 -18.27 -6.93 -5.97
C MET A 93 -18.92 -7.25 -4.63
N LEU A 94 -18.62 -6.48 -3.58
CA LEU A 94 -19.23 -6.67 -2.26
C LEU A 94 -20.75 -6.52 -2.32
N ASN A 95 -21.27 -5.51 -3.01
CA ASN A 95 -22.71 -5.33 -3.19
C ASN A 95 -23.38 -6.52 -3.89
N LYS A 96 -22.73 -7.11 -4.91
CA LYS A 96 -23.22 -8.34 -5.55
C LYS A 96 -23.26 -9.52 -4.57
N VAL A 97 -22.25 -9.66 -3.71
CA VAL A 97 -22.21 -10.71 -2.69
C VAL A 97 -23.33 -10.50 -1.66
N TYR A 98 -23.48 -9.29 -1.13
CA TYR A 98 -24.53 -8.96 -0.16
C TYR A 98 -25.92 -9.25 -0.71
N THR A 99 -26.24 -8.74 -1.90
CA THR A 99 -27.56 -8.97 -2.53
C THR A 99 -27.85 -10.45 -2.78
N ASN A 100 -26.84 -11.26 -3.13
CA ASN A 100 -27.00 -12.70 -3.26
C ASN A 100 -27.24 -13.40 -1.93
N LEU A 101 -26.56 -12.98 -0.85
CA LEU A 101 -26.78 -13.51 0.49
C LEU A 101 -28.19 -13.17 1.01
N GLU A 102 -28.66 -11.94 0.80
CA GLU A 102 -30.02 -11.53 1.17
C GLU A 102 -31.09 -12.35 0.46
N LYS A 103 -30.94 -12.60 -0.84
CA LYS A 103 -31.86 -13.47 -1.60
C LYS A 103 -31.88 -14.89 -1.04
N LYS A 104 -30.72 -15.46 -0.73
CA LYS A 104 -30.62 -16.80 -0.13
C LYS A 104 -31.29 -16.87 1.24
N LEU A 105 -31.06 -15.88 2.10
CA LEU A 105 -31.69 -15.80 3.43
C LEU A 105 -33.21 -15.66 3.32
N ARG A 106 -33.70 -14.82 2.40
CA ARG A 106 -35.13 -14.66 2.13
C ARG A 106 -35.78 -15.97 1.68
N ASN A 107 -35.15 -16.68 0.74
CA ASN A 107 -35.66 -17.96 0.24
C ASN A 107 -35.65 -19.05 1.32
N LYS A 108 -34.60 -19.11 2.16
CA LYS A 108 -34.52 -20.04 3.30
C LYS A 108 -35.56 -19.72 4.37
N LYS A 109 -35.86 -18.44 4.60
CA LYS A 109 -36.93 -18.02 5.52
C LYS A 109 -38.30 -18.46 4.97
N TRP A 110 -38.54 -18.37 3.66
CA TRP A 110 -39.80 -18.82 3.06
C TRP A 110 -39.98 -20.35 3.13
N SER A 111 -38.91 -21.13 2.98
CA SER A 111 -38.98 -22.60 3.07
C SER A 111 -39.24 -23.14 4.47
N LEU A 112 -39.04 -22.34 5.52
CA LEU A 112 -39.30 -22.72 6.92
C LEU A 112 -40.75 -22.48 7.35
N TRP A 113 -41.56 -21.81 6.53
CA TRP A 113 -42.98 -21.48 6.80
C TRP A 113 -43.95 -22.28 5.90
N LYS A 114 -43.43 -23.28 5.17
CA LYS A 114 -44.19 -24.31 4.45
C LYS A 114 -44.01 -25.63 5.17
#